data_AF-A0A0F9J404-F1
#
_entry.id   AF-A0A0F9J404-F1
#
_cell.length_a   1.000
_cell.length_b   1.000
_cell.length_c   1.000
_cell.angle_alpha   90.00
_cell.angle_beta   90.00
_cell.angle_gamma   90.00
#
_symmetry.space_group_name_H-M   'P 1'
#
loop_
_entity.id
_entity.type
_entity.pdbx_description
1 polymer ?
#
loop_
_entity_poly.entity_id
_entity_poly.type
_entity_poly.pdbx_seq_one_letter_code
_entity_poly.pdbx_strand_id
1 'polypeptide(L)'
;MTPRIRSLLRAPHMVGVAQLPNIELVTARELEALEPFIAFCAQHRVEAPCDIDIRAFLSLSMPPKPAHPVPFEIWQEGWLDQVDALEQALNQLGFSTALIEAAVSVREEFRHRIDYRGYNHGIRRSYKRTVSFPVEDLPEAWQKTLRGLRRDQLYALPIVERMEQRLGMLAWSADRAGYLIDLEDSDAECALYDDVIDRSKAKAINNGEDPASAQPRWAYLRGIAEELKRFATYHGVSEQTMERLDRNYRGFAGLENKQTPLKMFASLNAPTLPVTLAKARIQLEETKAVLNAPIRHQRRLKACARGLTVACPPRARDVVDRMFWGDGVFYRPDTNSYAFNYLQSKPGKPLAVAFQPSFNIFFNALLLGDNDPRYLAQIRDQAIAQRRPIFMRYEGEPVAYGWFGRAWDEAIGSSSHLARTLLQTFLADLGEEGFDYGRNALGHGSGRYFDKYRDEHARQTSACRALDAFSDRANNFATDDIEDLL
;
A
#
# COMPACT_ATOMS: atom_id res chain seq x y z
N MET A 1 51.60 0.97 -15.56
CA MET A 1 50.19 0.66 -15.90
C MET A 1 49.96 -0.85 -15.90
N THR A 2 49.03 -1.36 -15.08
CA THR A 2 48.78 -2.80 -14.90
C THR A 2 48.08 -3.42 -16.13
N PRO A 3 48.15 -4.75 -16.34
CA PRO A 3 47.41 -5.42 -17.43
C PRO A 3 45.90 -5.15 -17.38
N ARG A 4 45.33 -5.04 -16.17
CA ARG A 4 43.91 -4.75 -15.93
C ARG A 4 43.52 -3.36 -16.44
N ILE A 5 44.30 -2.32 -16.12
CA ILE A 5 44.08 -0.95 -16.62
C ILE A 5 44.14 -0.90 -18.15
N ARG A 6 45.14 -1.57 -18.75
CA ARG A 6 45.27 -1.64 -20.22
C ARG A 6 44.07 -2.31 -20.88
N SER A 7 43.42 -3.26 -20.21
CA SER A 7 42.22 -3.91 -20.71
C SER A 7 41.04 -2.94 -20.77
N LEU A 8 40.82 -2.15 -19.70
CA LEU A 8 39.73 -1.16 -19.63
C LEU A 8 39.90 -0.05 -20.68
N LEU A 9 41.12 0.50 -20.83
CA LEU A 9 41.40 1.57 -21.80
C LEU A 9 41.29 1.14 -23.28
N ARG A 10 41.27 -0.16 -23.57
CA ARG A 10 41.06 -0.68 -24.92
C ARG A 10 39.59 -0.74 -25.33
N ALA A 11 38.66 -0.51 -24.40
CA ALA A 11 37.24 -0.48 -24.73
C ALA A 11 36.95 0.67 -25.72
N PRO A 12 36.07 0.48 -26.73
CA PRO A 12 35.80 1.50 -27.74
C PRO A 12 35.35 2.86 -27.18
N HIS A 13 34.58 2.86 -26.09
CA HIS A 13 34.10 4.08 -25.44
C HIS A 13 35.19 4.78 -24.60
N MET A 14 36.30 4.10 -24.27
CA MET A 14 37.41 4.66 -23.49
C MET A 14 38.52 5.29 -24.34
N VAL A 15 38.43 5.25 -25.67
CA VAL A 15 39.49 5.75 -26.56
C VAL A 15 39.85 7.20 -26.29
N GLY A 16 38.85 8.06 -26.03
CA GLY A 16 39.10 9.46 -25.66
C GLY A 16 39.76 9.61 -24.29
N VAL A 17 39.33 8.81 -23.31
CA VAL A 17 39.91 8.81 -21.94
C VAL A 17 41.37 8.36 -21.96
N ALA A 18 41.70 7.36 -22.79
CA ALA A 18 43.07 6.85 -22.94
C ALA A 18 44.06 7.90 -23.47
N GLN A 19 43.56 8.99 -24.06
CA GLN A 19 44.37 10.09 -24.59
C GLN A 19 44.44 11.29 -23.64
N LEU A 20 43.70 11.28 -22.53
CA LEU A 20 43.69 12.40 -21.60
C LEU A 20 45.06 12.58 -20.93
N PRO A 21 45.47 13.83 -20.66
CA PRO A 21 46.63 14.08 -19.83
C PRO A 21 46.40 13.44 -18.45
N ASN A 22 47.47 12.99 -17.81
CA ASN A 22 47.44 12.38 -16.48
C ASN A 22 46.77 10.99 -16.38
N ILE A 23 46.44 10.32 -17.50
CA ILE A 23 45.91 8.94 -17.45
C ILE A 23 46.85 7.95 -16.73
N GLU A 24 48.14 8.24 -16.68
CA GLU A 24 49.13 7.45 -15.95
C GLU A 24 49.06 7.61 -14.43
N LEU A 25 48.43 8.68 -13.93
CA LEU A 25 48.23 8.95 -12.51
C LEU A 25 47.02 8.22 -11.93
N VAL A 26 46.07 7.82 -12.80
CA VAL A 26 44.83 7.16 -12.39
C VAL A 26 45.10 5.71 -11.96
N THR A 27 44.58 5.36 -10.79
CA THR A 27 44.64 4.03 -10.22
C THR A 27 43.68 3.06 -10.91
N ALA A 28 43.88 1.75 -10.70
CA ALA A 28 42.95 0.75 -11.24
C ALA A 28 41.52 0.92 -10.68
N ARG A 29 41.40 1.28 -9.40
CA ARG A 29 40.11 1.50 -8.72
C ARG A 29 39.34 2.66 -9.34
N GLU A 30 39.99 3.80 -9.55
CA GLU A 30 39.40 4.98 -10.17
C GLU A 30 38.96 4.69 -11.61
N LEU A 31 39.76 3.96 -12.38
CA LEU A 31 39.40 3.61 -13.74
C LEU A 31 38.25 2.58 -13.81
N GLU A 32 38.17 1.65 -12.85
CA GLU A 32 37.05 0.72 -12.70
C GLU A 32 35.74 1.41 -12.33
N ALA A 33 35.80 2.55 -11.65
CA ALA A 33 34.63 3.39 -11.38
C ALA A 33 34.26 4.28 -12.57
N LEU A 34 35.26 4.78 -13.31
CA LEU A 34 35.06 5.66 -14.46
C LEU A 34 34.53 4.92 -15.69
N GLU A 35 35.03 3.72 -15.98
CA GLU A 35 34.67 2.99 -17.21
C GLU A 35 33.15 2.78 -17.37
N PRO A 36 32.40 2.32 -16.35
CA PRO A 36 30.95 2.15 -16.48
C PRO A 36 30.22 3.47 -16.71
N PHE A 37 30.72 4.58 -16.16
CA PHE A 37 30.14 5.91 -16.37
C PHE A 37 30.35 6.39 -17.81
N ILE A 38 31.55 6.20 -18.37
CA ILE A 38 31.83 6.55 -19.77
C ILE A 38 31.07 5.63 -20.73
N ALA A 39 30.94 4.34 -20.40
CA ALA A 39 30.09 3.40 -21.14
C ALA A 39 28.63 3.86 -21.13
N PHE A 40 28.12 4.31 -19.98
CA PHE A 40 26.80 4.90 -19.84
C PHE A 40 26.64 6.15 -20.73
N CYS A 41 27.59 7.09 -20.67
CA CYS A 41 27.55 8.28 -21.53
C CYS A 41 27.53 7.89 -23.03
N ALA A 42 28.36 6.94 -23.45
CA ALA A 42 28.39 6.48 -24.84
C ALA A 42 27.09 5.79 -25.26
N GLN A 43 26.55 4.90 -24.43
CA GLN A 43 25.28 4.19 -24.69
C GLN A 43 24.10 5.18 -24.81
N HIS A 44 24.09 6.22 -23.99
CA HIS A 44 23.04 7.22 -23.93
C HIS A 44 23.30 8.46 -24.80
N ARG A 45 24.41 8.47 -25.56
CA ARG A 45 24.84 9.59 -26.43
C ARG A 45 24.92 10.93 -25.67
N VAL A 46 25.48 10.88 -24.46
CA VAL A 46 25.73 12.04 -23.61
C VAL A 46 27.12 12.59 -23.94
N GLU A 47 27.16 13.76 -24.58
CA GLU A 47 28.42 14.41 -24.96
C GLU A 47 28.99 15.28 -23.83
N ALA A 48 28.12 15.94 -23.06
CA ALA A 48 28.48 16.81 -21.95
C ALA A 48 27.65 16.43 -20.71
N PRO A 49 28.07 15.42 -19.93
CA PRO A 49 27.32 14.96 -18.78
C PRO A 49 27.19 16.08 -17.72
N CYS A 50 26.05 16.09 -17.03
CA CYS A 50 25.81 16.94 -15.85
C CYS A 50 25.30 16.11 -14.67
N ASP A 51 24.81 16.78 -13.62
CA ASP A 51 24.22 16.15 -12.42
C ASP A 51 23.09 15.18 -12.75
N ILE A 52 22.31 15.49 -13.79
CA ILE A 52 21.23 14.64 -14.26
C ILE A 52 21.76 13.30 -14.79
N ASP A 53 22.83 13.31 -15.60
CA ASP A 53 23.46 12.10 -16.14
C ASP A 53 24.06 11.25 -15.04
N ILE A 54 24.75 11.88 -14.08
CA ILE A 54 25.37 11.17 -12.96
C ILE A 54 24.29 10.53 -12.07
N ARG A 55 23.22 11.26 -11.71
CA ARG A 55 22.12 10.70 -10.92
C ARG A 55 21.47 9.50 -11.62
N ALA A 56 21.27 9.59 -12.93
CA ALA A 56 20.70 8.51 -13.73
C ALA A 56 21.65 7.31 -13.81
N PHE A 57 22.94 7.53 -14.09
CA PHE A 57 23.97 6.51 -14.07
C PHE A 57 23.96 5.76 -12.73
N LEU A 58 23.96 6.49 -11.62
CA LEU A 58 23.98 5.88 -10.29
C LEU A 58 22.69 5.12 -10.00
N SER A 59 21.54 5.67 -10.38
CA SER A 59 20.25 4.98 -10.22
C SER A 59 20.16 3.68 -11.04
N LEU A 60 20.67 3.70 -12.27
CA LEU A 60 20.64 2.57 -13.21
C LEU A 60 21.72 1.52 -12.93
N SER A 61 22.83 1.93 -12.33
CA SER A 61 23.95 1.05 -12.01
C SER A 61 23.83 0.43 -10.61
N MET A 62 22.92 0.94 -9.77
CA MET A 62 22.53 0.24 -8.55
C MET A 62 22.01 -1.16 -8.91
N PRO A 63 22.58 -2.23 -8.33
CA PRO A 63 22.09 -3.58 -8.59
C PRO A 63 20.60 -3.74 -8.24
N PRO A 64 19.96 -4.85 -8.64
CA PRO A 64 18.72 -5.26 -8.01
C PRO A 64 18.94 -5.41 -6.51
N LYS A 65 18.10 -4.81 -5.67
CA LYS A 65 17.98 -5.28 -4.29
C LYS A 65 17.56 -6.76 -4.36
N PRO A 66 18.32 -7.70 -3.78
CA PRO A 66 17.92 -9.10 -3.82
C PRO A 66 16.53 -9.28 -3.21
N ALA A 67 15.69 -10.11 -3.84
CA ALA A 67 14.30 -10.34 -3.41
C ALA A 67 14.19 -11.02 -2.02
N HIS A 68 15.31 -11.52 -1.49
CA HIS A 68 15.39 -12.15 -0.18
C HIS A 68 15.84 -11.15 0.91
N PRO A 69 15.43 -11.34 2.17
CA PRO A 69 15.81 -10.48 3.29
C PRO A 69 17.27 -10.71 3.66
N VAL A 70 18.20 -10.25 2.82
CA VAL A 70 19.60 -10.09 3.20
C VAL A 70 19.69 -8.77 3.98
N PRO A 71 20.43 -8.70 5.10
CA PRO A 71 20.63 -7.46 5.83
C PRO A 71 21.11 -6.34 4.90
N PHE A 72 20.39 -5.21 4.95
CA PHE A 72 20.56 -4.02 4.09
C PHE A 72 22.00 -3.46 4.05
N GLU A 73 22.78 -3.72 5.10
CA GLU A 73 24.08 -3.10 5.38
C GLU A 73 25.19 -3.52 4.41
N ILE A 74 25.15 -4.73 3.82
CA ILE A 74 26.25 -5.23 2.97
C ILE A 74 26.14 -4.73 1.51
N TRP A 75 24.97 -4.22 1.10
CA TRP A 75 24.66 -3.97 -0.31
C TRP A 75 24.99 -2.54 -0.79
N GLN A 76 25.06 -1.55 0.11
CA GLN A 76 25.23 -0.13 -0.26
C GLN A 76 26.63 0.46 0.03
N GLU A 77 27.41 -0.14 0.93
CA GLU A 77 28.74 0.40 1.33
C GLU A 77 29.71 0.46 0.15
N GLY A 78 29.74 -0.57 -0.70
CA GLY A 78 30.59 -0.58 -1.89
C GLY A 78 30.20 0.46 -2.95
N TRP A 79 29.01 1.06 -2.87
CA TRP A 79 28.53 2.03 -3.85
C TRP A 79 29.08 3.44 -3.60
N LEU A 80 29.09 3.89 -2.34
CA LEU A 80 29.70 5.17 -1.99
C LEU A 80 31.20 5.19 -2.33
N ASP A 81 31.87 4.07 -2.08
CA ASP A 81 33.26 3.83 -2.47
C ASP A 81 33.52 3.93 -3.98
N GLN A 82 32.54 3.55 -4.81
CA GLN A 82 32.62 3.69 -6.27
C GLN A 82 32.40 5.13 -6.71
N VAL A 83 31.46 5.85 -6.09
CA VAL A 83 31.24 7.27 -6.40
C VAL A 83 32.45 8.11 -5.98
N ASP A 84 33.07 7.82 -4.84
CA ASP A 84 34.31 8.46 -4.40
C ASP A 84 35.45 8.22 -5.39
N ALA A 85 35.60 6.99 -5.88
CA ALA A 85 36.60 6.65 -6.88
C ALA A 85 36.31 7.32 -8.24
N LEU A 86 35.04 7.47 -8.63
CA LEU A 86 34.63 8.20 -9.82
C LEU A 86 35.00 9.69 -9.72
N GLU A 87 34.68 10.34 -8.60
CA GLU A 87 35.03 11.75 -8.36
C GLU A 87 36.54 11.97 -8.46
N GLN A 88 37.34 11.10 -7.82
CA GLN A 88 38.80 11.15 -7.88
C GLN A 88 39.31 11.00 -9.31
N ALA A 89 38.75 10.06 -10.08
CA ALA A 89 39.09 9.86 -11.49
C ALA A 89 38.80 11.11 -12.33
N LEU A 90 37.61 11.70 -12.16
CA LEU A 90 37.19 12.91 -12.87
C LEU A 90 38.12 14.09 -12.56
N ASN A 91 38.50 14.26 -11.30
CA ASN A 91 39.40 15.33 -10.87
C ASN A 91 40.83 15.16 -11.41
N GLN A 92 41.40 13.96 -11.33
CA GLN A 92 42.76 13.69 -11.80
C GLN A 92 42.91 13.84 -13.32
N LEU A 93 41.88 13.45 -14.07
CA LEU A 93 41.86 13.53 -15.52
C LEU A 93 41.47 14.93 -16.05
N GLY A 94 41.20 15.89 -15.16
CA GLY A 94 40.92 17.27 -15.52
C GLY A 94 39.57 17.46 -16.23
N PHE A 95 38.55 16.68 -15.86
CA PHE A 95 37.19 16.95 -16.31
C PHE A 95 36.68 18.29 -15.78
N SER A 96 35.58 18.80 -16.35
CA SER A 96 35.05 20.12 -15.99
C SER A 96 34.68 20.20 -14.51
N THR A 97 34.91 21.38 -13.90
CA THR A 97 34.52 21.66 -12.51
C THR A 97 33.05 21.37 -12.26
N ALA A 98 32.18 21.72 -13.21
CA ALA A 98 30.74 21.45 -13.12
C ALA A 98 30.42 19.95 -13.00
N LEU A 99 31.14 19.08 -13.72
CA LEU A 99 30.93 17.63 -13.66
C LEU A 99 31.42 17.04 -12.33
N ILE A 100 32.53 17.56 -11.81
CA ILE A 100 33.07 17.17 -10.50
C ILE A 100 32.11 17.60 -9.38
N GLU A 101 31.64 18.85 -9.39
CA GLU A 101 30.65 19.36 -8.44
C GLU A 101 29.34 18.57 -8.50
N ALA A 102 28.92 18.17 -9.70
CA ALA A 102 27.78 17.29 -9.90
C ALA A 102 27.99 15.90 -9.26
N ALA A 103 29.17 15.29 -9.43
CA ALA A 103 29.51 14.01 -8.79
C ALA A 103 29.46 14.11 -7.26
N VAL A 104 30.04 15.19 -6.69
CA VAL A 104 30.00 15.49 -5.26
C VAL A 104 28.56 15.64 -4.76
N SER A 105 27.74 16.45 -5.46
CA SER A 105 26.35 16.70 -5.08
C SER A 105 25.52 15.42 -5.04
N VAL A 106 25.64 14.58 -6.08
CA VAL A 106 24.90 13.32 -6.14
C VAL A 106 25.44 12.32 -5.10
N ARG A 107 26.74 12.29 -4.82
CA ARG A 107 27.30 11.47 -3.72
C ARG A 107 26.63 11.81 -2.40
N GLU A 108 26.56 13.10 -2.04
CA GLU A 108 25.96 13.52 -0.78
C GLU A 108 24.46 13.21 -0.73
N GLU A 109 23.75 13.30 -1.86
CA GLU A 109 22.35 12.88 -1.98
C GLU A 109 22.18 11.38 -1.64
N PHE A 110 23.03 10.53 -2.21
CA PHE A 110 23.02 9.08 -1.98
C PHE A 110 23.46 8.72 -0.56
N ARG A 111 24.50 9.37 -0.01
CA ARG A 111 24.92 9.18 1.38
C ARG A 111 23.78 9.53 2.33
N HIS A 112 23.17 10.70 2.15
CA HIS A 112 22.00 11.10 2.93
C HIS A 112 20.86 10.09 2.80
N ARG A 113 20.62 9.51 1.62
CA ARG A 113 19.61 8.48 1.38
C ARG A 113 19.89 7.19 2.16
N ILE A 114 21.14 6.74 2.21
CA ILE A 114 21.58 5.54 2.94
C ILE A 114 21.42 5.75 4.45
N ASP A 115 21.84 6.92 4.94
CA ASP A 115 21.79 7.29 6.35
C ASP A 115 20.37 7.64 6.84
N TYR A 116 19.44 7.91 5.91
CA TYR A 116 18.08 8.32 6.23
C TYR A 116 17.30 7.20 6.93
N ARG A 117 17.14 7.33 8.25
CA ARG A 117 16.27 6.47 9.07
C ARG A 117 14.87 7.05 9.19
N GLY A 118 14.10 6.98 8.11
CA GLY A 118 12.68 7.36 8.19
C GLY A 118 11.88 6.40 9.07
N TYR A 119 10.84 6.89 9.74
CA TYR A 119 9.98 6.06 10.59
C TYR A 119 9.26 4.96 9.79
N ASN A 120 9.73 3.72 9.92
CA ASN A 120 8.94 2.58 9.50
C ASN A 120 7.88 2.32 10.57
N HIS A 121 6.69 2.90 10.41
CA HIS A 121 5.52 2.42 11.13
C HIS A 121 5.21 1.03 10.57
N GLY A 122 5.96 0.00 11.02
CA GLY A 122 5.92 -1.38 10.55
C GLY A 122 4.56 -2.03 10.73
N ILE A 123 4.51 -3.30 11.09
CA ILE A 123 3.23 -3.95 11.41
C ILE A 123 2.71 -3.36 12.73
N ARG A 124 2.08 -2.18 12.69
CA ARG A 124 1.40 -1.60 13.84
C ARG A 124 0.15 -2.43 14.14
N ARG A 125 0.31 -3.34 15.09
CA ARG A 125 -0.40 -3.44 16.38
C ARG A 125 -0.42 -4.91 16.81
N SER A 126 0.60 -5.35 17.56
CA SER A 126 0.36 -6.42 18.52
C SER A 126 -0.54 -5.82 19.60
N TYR A 127 -1.85 -5.97 19.44
CA TYR A 127 -2.76 -5.64 20.51
C TYR A 127 -2.50 -6.61 21.65
N LYS A 128 -1.84 -6.15 22.71
CA LYS A 128 -1.92 -6.85 24.00
C LYS A 128 -3.39 -6.79 24.40
N ARG A 129 -4.07 -7.94 24.41
CA ARG A 129 -5.47 -8.00 24.83
C ARG A 129 -5.51 -7.61 26.29
N THR A 130 -6.19 -6.50 26.60
CA THR A 130 -6.40 -6.02 27.97
C THR A 130 -7.75 -6.48 28.54
N VAL A 131 -8.62 -7.03 27.68
CA VAL A 131 -10.00 -7.39 28.00
C VAL A 131 -10.36 -8.71 27.31
N SER A 132 -9.80 -9.80 27.81
CA SER A 132 -10.12 -11.18 27.42
C SER A 132 -9.27 -12.10 28.27
N PHE A 133 -9.80 -13.23 28.70
CA PHE A 133 -8.96 -14.34 29.14
C PHE A 133 -8.30 -15.00 27.92
N PRO A 134 -7.08 -15.53 28.06
CA PRO A 134 -6.48 -16.41 27.06
C PRO A 134 -7.22 -17.76 27.08
N VAL A 135 -7.09 -18.56 26.02
CA VAL A 135 -7.93 -19.76 25.84
C VAL A 135 -7.65 -20.81 26.92
N GLU A 136 -6.42 -20.83 27.42
CA GLU A 136 -5.91 -21.74 28.44
C GLU A 136 -6.56 -21.50 29.82
N ASP A 137 -7.08 -20.28 30.04
CA ASP A 137 -7.74 -19.87 31.29
C ASP A 137 -9.28 -19.98 31.22
N LEU A 138 -9.84 -20.44 30.09
CA LEU A 138 -11.27 -20.71 29.95
C LEU A 138 -11.67 -22.00 30.67
N PRO A 139 -12.96 -22.21 31.01
CA PRO A 139 -13.44 -23.49 31.52
C PRO A 139 -12.98 -24.68 30.67
N GLU A 140 -12.50 -25.76 31.29
CA GLU A 140 -11.94 -26.91 30.57
C GLU A 140 -12.91 -27.52 29.55
N ALA A 141 -14.20 -27.53 29.88
CA ALA A 141 -15.26 -27.99 29.00
C ALA A 141 -15.35 -27.14 27.72
N TRP A 142 -15.13 -25.83 27.82
CA TRP A 142 -15.09 -24.94 26.66
C TRP A 142 -13.85 -25.19 25.81
N GLN A 143 -12.69 -25.32 26.45
CA GLN A 143 -11.44 -25.64 25.76
C GLN A 143 -11.53 -26.96 24.99
N LYS A 144 -12.16 -27.98 25.57
CA LYS A 144 -12.41 -29.28 24.92
C LYS A 144 -13.29 -29.12 23.68
N THR A 145 -14.34 -28.31 23.78
CA THR A 145 -15.26 -28.02 22.65
C THR A 145 -14.54 -27.29 21.52
N LEU A 146 -13.78 -26.24 21.84
CA LEU A 146 -12.98 -25.48 20.86
C LEU A 146 -11.94 -26.36 20.15
N ARG A 147 -11.23 -27.23 20.90
CA ARG A 147 -10.30 -28.20 20.30
C ARG A 147 -11.02 -29.18 19.37
N GLY A 148 -12.22 -29.63 19.73
CA GLY A 148 -13.08 -30.45 18.86
C GLY A 148 -13.41 -29.73 17.56
N LEU A 149 -13.92 -28.49 17.65
CA LEU A 149 -14.25 -27.67 16.46
C LEU A 149 -13.06 -27.48 15.52
N ARG A 150 -11.85 -27.24 16.07
CA ARG A 150 -10.62 -27.12 15.27
C ARG A 150 -10.22 -28.44 14.61
N ARG A 151 -10.21 -29.53 15.37
CA ARG A 151 -9.82 -30.87 14.89
C ARG A 151 -10.75 -31.34 13.78
N ASP A 152 -12.05 -31.15 13.98
CA ASP A 152 -13.09 -31.67 13.10
C ASP A 152 -13.39 -30.71 11.92
N GLN A 153 -12.70 -29.57 11.86
CA GLN A 153 -12.81 -28.54 10.81
C GLN A 153 -14.24 -28.09 10.52
N LEU A 154 -15.11 -28.12 11.53
CA LEU A 154 -16.53 -27.75 11.41
C LEU A 154 -16.71 -26.28 11.00
N TYR A 155 -15.71 -25.46 11.30
CA TYR A 155 -15.63 -24.08 10.86
C TYR A 155 -14.23 -23.75 10.34
N ALA A 156 -14.16 -22.78 9.43
CA ALA A 156 -12.88 -22.19 9.03
C ALA A 156 -12.15 -21.61 10.26
N LEU A 157 -10.83 -21.80 10.34
CA LEU A 157 -10.00 -21.38 11.48
C LEU A 157 -10.27 -19.95 11.98
N PRO A 158 -10.43 -18.92 11.11
CA PRO A 158 -10.71 -17.56 11.57
C PRO A 158 -12.06 -17.38 12.26
N ILE A 159 -13.01 -18.32 12.12
CA ILE A 159 -14.28 -18.32 12.85
C ILE A 159 -14.04 -18.88 14.26
N VAL A 160 -13.31 -19.99 14.38
CA VAL A 160 -13.00 -20.59 15.68
C VAL A 160 -12.17 -19.64 16.55
N GLU A 161 -11.19 -18.95 15.95
CA GLU A 161 -10.42 -17.90 16.63
C GLU A 161 -11.28 -16.73 17.13
N ARG A 162 -12.41 -16.44 16.45
CA ARG A 162 -13.37 -15.43 16.93
C ARG A 162 -14.21 -15.96 18.07
N MET A 163 -14.66 -17.21 18.02
CA MET A 163 -15.37 -17.84 19.15
C MET A 163 -14.52 -17.80 20.42
N GLU A 164 -13.25 -18.20 20.33
CA GLU A 164 -12.27 -18.09 21.42
C GLU A 164 -12.18 -16.69 21.99
N GLN A 165 -12.07 -15.67 21.12
CA GLN A 165 -12.04 -14.28 21.54
C GLN A 165 -13.30 -13.86 22.28
N ARG A 166 -14.49 -14.32 21.86
CA ARG A 166 -15.75 -13.91 22.48
C ARG A 166 -16.01 -14.63 23.80
N LEU A 167 -15.62 -15.90 23.90
CA LEU A 167 -15.64 -16.64 25.16
C LEU A 167 -14.65 -16.06 26.17
N GLY A 168 -13.45 -15.68 25.71
CA GLY A 168 -12.46 -14.97 26.54
C GLY A 168 -12.98 -13.62 27.06
N MET A 169 -13.76 -12.89 26.26
CA MET A 169 -14.43 -11.68 26.72
C MET A 169 -15.56 -11.98 27.73
N LEU A 170 -16.39 -12.99 27.48
CA LEU A 170 -17.44 -13.42 28.41
C LEU A 170 -16.85 -13.76 29.77
N ALA A 171 -15.82 -14.59 29.81
CA ALA A 171 -15.12 -15.00 31.02
C ALA A 171 -14.57 -13.80 31.79
N TRP A 172 -13.93 -12.87 31.09
CA TRP A 172 -13.39 -11.65 31.70
C TRP A 172 -14.49 -10.76 32.30
N SER A 173 -15.60 -10.55 31.59
CA SER A 173 -16.70 -9.70 32.06
C SER A 173 -17.45 -10.34 33.23
N ALA A 174 -17.65 -11.67 33.19
CA ALA A 174 -18.27 -12.43 34.26
C ALA A 174 -17.41 -12.42 35.54
N ASP A 175 -16.12 -12.72 35.42
CA ASP A 175 -15.16 -12.68 36.54
C ASP A 175 -15.12 -11.31 37.21
N ARG A 176 -15.02 -10.24 36.40
CA ARG A 176 -15.02 -8.86 36.90
C ARG A 176 -16.30 -8.48 37.63
N ALA A 177 -17.44 -9.03 37.22
CA ALA A 177 -18.73 -8.79 37.85
C ALA A 177 -19.04 -9.77 39.00
N GLY A 178 -18.17 -10.75 39.26
CA GLY A 178 -18.36 -11.76 40.30
C GLY A 178 -19.39 -12.84 39.95
N TYR A 179 -19.69 -13.03 38.66
CA TYR A 179 -20.60 -14.06 38.18
C TYR A 179 -19.87 -15.35 37.79
N LEU A 180 -20.62 -16.45 37.69
CA LEU A 180 -20.05 -17.71 37.26
C LEU A 180 -19.65 -17.62 35.78
N ILE A 181 -18.46 -18.12 35.45
CA ILE A 181 -18.02 -18.21 34.05
C ILE A 181 -18.73 -19.40 33.39
N ASP A 182 -19.99 -19.19 33.02
CA ASP A 182 -20.84 -20.17 32.35
C ASP A 182 -21.71 -19.48 31.29
N LEU A 183 -22.02 -20.18 30.20
CA LEU A 183 -22.96 -19.74 29.18
C LEU A 183 -24.41 -19.94 29.63
N GLU A 184 -24.65 -20.87 30.54
CA GLU A 184 -25.96 -21.09 31.15
C GLU A 184 -26.34 -19.91 32.07
N ASP A 185 -25.35 -19.24 32.68
CA ASP A 185 -25.54 -18.08 33.55
C ASP A 185 -25.97 -16.84 32.76
N SER A 186 -27.21 -16.40 32.96
CA SER A 186 -27.74 -15.20 32.31
C SER A 186 -27.10 -13.92 32.81
N ASP A 187 -26.63 -13.88 34.06
CA ASP A 187 -26.05 -12.68 34.65
C ASP A 187 -24.64 -12.45 34.10
N ALA A 188 -23.88 -13.53 33.86
CA ALA A 188 -22.62 -13.49 33.14
C ALA A 188 -22.78 -12.94 31.70
N GLU A 189 -23.84 -13.36 31.00
CA GLU A 189 -24.15 -12.84 29.66
C GLU A 189 -24.54 -11.35 29.70
N CYS A 190 -25.38 -10.94 30.65
CA CYS A 190 -25.74 -9.53 30.84
C CYS A 190 -24.51 -8.67 31.14
N ALA A 191 -23.63 -9.12 32.05
CA ALA A 191 -22.40 -8.42 32.38
C ALA A 191 -21.49 -8.21 31.17
N LEU A 192 -21.38 -9.21 30.27
CA LEU A 192 -20.66 -9.06 29.02
C LEU A 192 -21.25 -7.97 28.14
N TYR A 193 -22.56 -7.97 27.92
CA TYR A 193 -23.17 -6.99 27.02
C TYR A 193 -23.10 -5.58 27.60
N ASP A 194 -23.36 -5.38 28.89
CA ASP A 194 -23.25 -4.08 29.54
C ASP A 194 -21.81 -3.53 29.43
N ASP A 195 -20.82 -4.34 29.76
CA ASP A 195 -19.40 -3.97 29.65
C ASP A 195 -18.98 -3.66 28.21
N VAL A 196 -19.53 -4.38 27.22
CA VAL A 196 -19.31 -4.09 25.80
C VAL A 196 -20.01 -2.80 25.35
N ILE A 197 -21.24 -2.55 25.81
CA ILE A 197 -21.99 -1.33 25.54
C ILE A 197 -21.24 -0.13 26.08
N ASP A 198 -20.83 -0.17 27.34
CA ASP A 198 -20.16 0.91 28.03
C ASP A 198 -18.83 1.26 27.36
N ARG A 199 -18.00 0.25 27.08
CA ARG A 199 -16.75 0.49 26.34
C ARG A 199 -16.99 1.01 24.93
N SER A 200 -18.03 0.52 24.25
CA SER A 200 -18.33 0.98 22.90
C SER A 200 -18.81 2.43 22.91
N LYS A 201 -19.63 2.83 23.88
CA LYS A 201 -20.09 4.22 24.08
C LYS A 201 -18.94 5.13 24.49
N ALA A 202 -18.13 4.73 25.47
CA ALA A 202 -16.95 5.48 25.87
C ALA A 202 -16.00 5.71 24.68
N LYS A 203 -15.83 4.71 23.82
CA LYS A 203 -15.05 4.84 22.59
C LYS A 203 -15.68 5.80 21.58
N ALA A 204 -17.01 5.77 21.41
CA ALA A 204 -17.73 6.71 20.56
C ALA A 204 -17.52 8.16 21.03
N ILE A 205 -17.69 8.41 22.33
CA ILE A 205 -17.45 9.71 22.98
C ILE A 205 -16.02 10.18 22.77
N ASN A 206 -15.03 9.30 22.98
CA ASN A 206 -13.62 9.63 22.77
C ASN A 206 -13.28 9.93 21.29
N ASN A 207 -14.12 9.51 20.34
CA ASN A 207 -13.96 9.88 18.93
C ASN A 207 -14.79 11.12 18.55
N GLY A 208 -15.35 11.84 19.52
CA GLY A 208 -16.06 13.11 19.32
C GLY A 208 -17.58 12.99 19.18
N GLU A 209 -18.19 11.84 19.43
CA GLU A 209 -19.65 11.75 19.53
C GLU A 209 -20.13 12.44 20.82
N ASP A 210 -21.26 13.15 20.74
CA ASP A 210 -21.86 13.80 21.90
C ASP A 210 -22.29 12.76 22.95
N PRO A 211 -21.87 12.89 24.22
CA PRO A 211 -22.25 11.97 25.29
C PRO A 211 -23.75 11.71 25.43
N ALA A 212 -24.60 12.71 25.13
CA ALA A 212 -26.05 12.56 25.24
C ALA A 212 -26.65 11.69 24.12
N SER A 213 -25.97 11.56 22.99
CA SER A 213 -26.44 10.82 21.82
C SER A 213 -25.60 9.59 21.47
N ALA A 214 -24.45 9.40 22.12
CA ALA A 214 -23.51 8.31 21.87
C ALA A 214 -24.17 6.93 21.96
N GLN A 215 -24.12 6.18 20.85
CA GLN A 215 -24.65 4.83 20.75
C GLN A 215 -23.53 3.79 20.74
N PRO A 216 -23.75 2.58 21.30
CA PRO A 216 -22.81 1.50 21.11
C PRO A 216 -22.82 1.05 19.63
N ARG A 217 -21.75 0.40 19.20
CA ARG A 217 -21.66 -0.20 17.87
C ARG A 217 -22.36 -1.54 17.87
N TRP A 218 -23.60 -1.58 17.41
CA TRP A 218 -24.45 -2.79 17.43
C TRP A 218 -23.86 -3.94 16.62
N ALA A 219 -23.13 -3.65 15.53
CA ALA A 219 -22.39 -4.66 14.76
C ALA A 219 -21.40 -5.47 15.60
N TYR A 220 -20.80 -4.85 16.62
CA TYR A 220 -19.88 -5.52 17.53
C TYR A 220 -20.63 -6.47 18.47
N LEU A 221 -21.74 -6.01 19.06
CA LEU A 221 -22.60 -6.82 19.92
C LEU A 221 -23.23 -8.00 19.15
N ARG A 222 -23.77 -7.75 17.95
CA ARG A 222 -24.28 -8.82 17.08
C ARG A 222 -23.20 -9.84 16.78
N GLY A 223 -21.98 -9.39 16.45
CA GLY A 223 -20.84 -10.29 16.20
C GLY A 223 -20.39 -11.06 17.45
N ILE A 224 -20.66 -10.58 18.66
CA ILE A 224 -20.44 -11.35 19.90
C ILE A 224 -21.52 -12.42 20.04
N ALA A 225 -22.79 -12.01 20.01
CA ALA A 225 -23.93 -12.92 20.15
C ALA A 225 -23.92 -14.02 19.09
N GLU A 226 -23.53 -13.71 17.85
CA GLU A 226 -23.38 -14.68 16.76
C GLU A 226 -22.38 -15.79 17.10
N GLU A 227 -21.20 -15.43 17.61
CA GLU A 227 -20.15 -16.43 17.89
C GLU A 227 -20.43 -17.20 19.19
N LEU A 228 -21.06 -16.57 20.21
CA LEU A 228 -21.53 -17.27 21.40
C LEU A 228 -22.60 -18.32 21.04
N LYS A 229 -23.60 -17.93 20.22
CA LYS A 229 -24.62 -18.86 19.72
C LYS A 229 -24.01 -20.01 18.92
N ARG A 230 -23.07 -19.71 18.01
CA ARG A 230 -22.38 -20.74 17.21
C ARG A 230 -21.64 -21.73 18.10
N PHE A 231 -20.94 -21.25 19.12
CA PHE A 231 -20.23 -22.10 20.06
C PHE A 231 -21.22 -22.95 20.88
N ALA A 232 -22.25 -22.34 21.45
CA ALA A 232 -23.27 -22.98 22.27
C ALA A 232 -23.96 -24.15 21.56
N THR A 233 -24.18 -24.03 20.25
CA THR A 233 -24.72 -25.10 19.38
C THR A 233 -23.92 -26.41 19.47
N TYR A 234 -22.61 -26.34 19.68
CA TYR A 234 -21.73 -27.51 19.77
C TYR A 234 -21.32 -27.85 21.19
N HIS A 235 -21.44 -26.90 22.11
CA HIS A 235 -21.09 -27.12 23.52
C HIS A 235 -22.14 -27.98 24.25
N GLY A 236 -23.39 -27.95 23.78
CA GLY A 236 -24.49 -28.73 24.36
C GLY A 236 -25.17 -28.02 25.54
N VAL A 237 -25.38 -26.71 25.42
CA VAL A 237 -26.15 -25.93 26.42
C VAL A 237 -27.65 -26.27 26.36
N SER A 238 -28.39 -25.89 27.39
CA SER A 238 -29.84 -26.07 27.46
C SER A 238 -30.59 -25.35 26.33
N GLU A 239 -31.78 -25.86 25.98
CA GLU A 239 -32.65 -25.25 24.96
C GLU A 239 -33.04 -23.81 25.33
N GLN A 240 -33.31 -23.57 26.62
CA GLN A 240 -33.59 -22.23 27.15
C GLN A 240 -32.42 -21.27 26.93
N THR A 241 -31.18 -21.72 27.16
CA THR A 241 -29.97 -20.93 26.90
C THR A 241 -29.79 -20.66 25.40
N MET A 242 -30.04 -21.65 24.54
CA MET A 242 -30.00 -21.44 23.09
C MET A 242 -31.03 -20.42 22.58
N GLU A 243 -32.27 -20.47 23.08
CA GLU A 243 -33.31 -19.51 22.75
C GLU A 243 -32.95 -18.08 23.18
N ARG A 244 -32.35 -17.94 24.38
CA ARG A 244 -31.87 -16.65 24.91
C ARG A 244 -30.79 -16.06 23.99
N LEU A 245 -29.76 -16.83 23.66
CA LEU A 245 -28.68 -16.42 22.75
C LEU A 245 -29.20 -16.03 21.36
N ASP A 246 -30.17 -16.79 20.84
CA ASP A 246 -30.79 -16.47 19.55
C ASP A 246 -31.62 -15.18 19.59
N ARG A 247 -32.37 -14.95 20.67
CA ARG A 247 -33.11 -13.71 20.89
C ARG A 247 -32.17 -12.51 20.94
N ASN A 248 -31.06 -12.61 21.66
CA ASN A 248 -30.05 -11.55 21.76
C ASN A 248 -29.40 -11.27 20.41
N TYR A 249 -29.01 -12.32 19.68
CA TYR A 249 -28.50 -12.19 18.32
C TYR A 249 -29.48 -11.46 17.39
N ARG A 250 -30.75 -11.85 17.36
CA ARG A 250 -31.79 -11.20 16.55
C ARG A 250 -32.04 -9.75 16.98
N GLY A 251 -32.05 -9.48 18.28
CA GLY A 251 -32.20 -8.14 18.85
C GLY A 251 -31.09 -7.21 18.38
N PHE A 252 -29.82 -7.62 18.53
CA PHE A 252 -28.69 -6.83 18.08
C PHE A 252 -28.61 -6.69 16.56
N ALA A 253 -29.00 -7.71 15.79
CA ALA A 253 -29.12 -7.60 14.34
C ALA A 253 -30.18 -6.56 13.92
N GLY A 254 -31.31 -6.51 14.62
CA GLY A 254 -32.35 -5.50 14.41
C GLY A 254 -31.88 -4.08 14.72
N LEU A 255 -31.08 -3.91 15.78
CA LEU A 255 -30.48 -2.62 16.14
C LEU A 255 -29.37 -2.20 15.18
N GLU A 256 -28.53 -3.14 14.73
CA GLU A 256 -27.51 -2.88 13.70
C GLU A 256 -28.15 -2.38 12.40
N ASN A 257 -29.23 -3.02 11.94
CA ASN A 257 -29.94 -2.62 10.72
C ASN A 257 -30.51 -1.19 10.78
N LYS A 258 -30.79 -0.68 11.98
CA LYS A 258 -31.28 0.70 12.20
C LYS A 258 -30.14 1.72 12.34
N GLN A 259 -28.91 1.26 12.60
CA GLN A 259 -27.76 2.13 12.79
C GLN A 259 -27.09 2.39 11.45
N THR A 260 -27.08 3.65 11.02
CA THR A 260 -26.34 4.08 9.84
C THR A 260 -24.86 3.73 10.01
N PRO A 261 -24.24 2.96 9.10
CA PRO A 261 -22.84 2.59 9.22
C PRO A 261 -21.95 3.83 9.25
N LEU A 262 -20.97 3.88 10.17
CA LEU A 262 -20.01 5.00 10.26
C LEU A 262 -19.30 5.33 8.95
N LYS A 263 -19.13 4.34 8.07
CA LYS A 263 -18.57 4.55 6.73
C LYS A 263 -19.42 5.46 5.86
N MET A 264 -20.74 5.46 6.03
CA MET A 264 -21.66 6.34 5.29
C MET A 264 -21.50 7.79 5.74
N PHE A 265 -21.36 8.05 7.04
CA PHE A 265 -21.06 9.40 7.54
C PHE A 265 -19.68 9.88 7.07
N ALA A 266 -18.66 9.02 7.16
CA ALA A 266 -17.34 9.36 6.66
C ALA A 266 -17.33 9.59 5.13
N SER A 267 -18.18 8.90 4.36
CA SER A 267 -18.30 9.14 2.92
C SER A 267 -19.00 10.45 2.57
N LEU A 268 -19.95 10.92 3.39
CA LEU A 268 -20.64 12.19 3.16
C LEU A 268 -19.70 13.39 3.28
N ASN A 269 -18.71 13.30 4.17
CA ASN A 269 -17.72 14.36 4.39
C ASN A 269 -16.44 14.19 3.56
N ALA A 270 -16.34 13.09 2.80
CA ALA A 270 -15.15 12.83 1.99
C ALA A 270 -15.22 13.59 0.66
N PRO A 271 -14.09 14.08 0.14
CA PRO A 271 -14.06 14.65 -1.20
C PRO A 271 -14.48 13.61 -2.24
N THR A 272 -15.11 14.07 -3.31
CA THR A 272 -15.44 13.20 -4.44
C THR A 272 -14.19 12.59 -5.05
N LEU A 273 -14.33 11.45 -5.72
CA LEU A 273 -13.20 10.80 -6.39
C LEU A 273 -12.52 11.68 -7.46
N PRO A 274 -13.26 12.39 -8.32
CA PRO A 274 -12.64 13.31 -9.26
C PRO A 274 -11.83 14.43 -8.57
N VAL A 275 -12.37 15.03 -7.50
CA VAL A 275 -11.66 16.04 -6.69
C VAL A 275 -10.41 15.44 -6.04
N THR A 276 -10.50 14.19 -5.56
CA THR A 276 -9.34 13.48 -5.00
C THR A 276 -8.26 13.25 -6.04
N LEU A 277 -8.63 12.89 -7.27
CA LEU A 277 -7.69 12.73 -8.37
C LEU A 277 -7.05 14.07 -8.75
N ALA A 278 -7.82 15.15 -8.87
CA ALA A 278 -7.30 16.48 -9.17
C ALA A 278 -6.31 16.96 -8.10
N LYS A 279 -6.65 16.81 -6.81
CA LYS A 279 -5.75 17.09 -5.68
C LYS A 279 -4.47 16.24 -5.73
N ALA A 280 -4.56 14.97 -6.14
CA ALA A 280 -3.39 14.12 -6.32
C ALA A 280 -2.48 14.61 -7.46
N ARG A 281 -3.05 15.12 -8.56
CA ARG A 281 -2.29 15.75 -9.66
C ARG A 281 -1.57 17.02 -9.19
N ILE A 282 -2.29 17.91 -8.52
CA ILE A 282 -1.74 19.16 -7.96
C ILE A 282 -0.60 18.84 -7.00
N GLN A 283 -0.83 17.93 -6.04
CA GLN A 283 0.20 17.53 -5.09
C GLN A 283 1.44 16.95 -5.78
N LEU A 284 1.26 16.19 -6.87
CA LEU A 284 2.38 15.65 -7.64
C LEU A 284 3.17 16.77 -8.36
N GLU A 285 2.50 17.79 -8.86
CA GLU A 285 3.15 18.94 -9.51
C GLU A 285 3.90 19.80 -8.49
N GLU A 286 3.26 20.16 -7.39
CA GLU A 286 3.84 20.93 -6.28
C GLU A 286 5.06 20.25 -5.65
N THR A 287 5.16 18.93 -5.79
CA THR A 287 6.31 18.16 -5.31
C THR A 287 7.61 18.67 -5.94
N LYS A 288 7.59 19.20 -7.17
CA LYS A 288 8.78 19.75 -7.83
C LYS A 288 9.39 20.95 -7.09
N ALA A 289 8.57 21.74 -6.39
CA ALA A 289 9.01 22.92 -5.64
C ALA A 289 9.58 22.58 -4.25
N VAL A 290 9.47 21.32 -3.79
CA VAL A 290 9.96 20.90 -2.48
C VAL A 290 11.46 20.67 -2.53
N LEU A 291 12.25 21.45 -1.77
CA LEU A 291 13.71 21.34 -1.76
C LEU A 291 14.21 20.04 -1.11
N ASN A 292 13.59 19.60 -0.01
CA ASN A 292 14.04 18.43 0.74
C ASN A 292 13.67 17.11 0.01
N ALA A 293 14.67 16.34 -0.41
CA ALA A 293 14.49 15.11 -1.21
C ALA A 293 13.61 14.03 -0.53
N PRO A 294 13.82 13.66 0.76
CA PRO A 294 12.91 12.74 1.45
C PRO A 294 11.45 13.21 1.48
N ILE A 295 11.21 14.49 1.79
CA ILE A 295 9.84 15.04 1.83
C ILE A 295 9.22 15.04 0.44
N ARG A 296 10.00 15.45 -0.57
CA ARG A 296 9.61 15.41 -1.99
C ARG A 296 9.20 14.01 -2.41
N HIS A 297 10.03 13.01 -2.11
CA HIS A 297 9.72 11.61 -2.37
C HIS A 297 8.47 11.13 -1.64
N GLN A 298 8.31 11.48 -0.36
CA GLN A 298 7.11 11.09 0.40
C GLN A 298 5.83 11.71 -0.18
N ARG A 299 5.86 12.99 -0.59
CA ARG A 299 4.73 13.66 -1.24
C ARG A 299 4.38 13.00 -2.57
N ARG A 300 5.39 12.65 -3.38
CA ARG A 300 5.23 11.88 -4.62
C ARG A 300 4.53 10.56 -4.38
N LEU A 301 5.01 9.76 -3.41
CA LEU A 301 4.41 8.47 -3.07
C LEU A 301 2.94 8.61 -2.66
N LYS A 302 2.63 9.59 -1.80
CA LYS A 302 1.25 9.86 -1.34
C LYS A 302 0.35 10.29 -2.50
N ALA A 303 0.82 11.19 -3.36
CA ALA A 303 0.08 11.61 -4.55
C ALA A 303 -0.22 10.44 -5.49
N CYS A 304 0.78 9.60 -5.78
CA CYS A 304 0.60 8.42 -6.64
C CYS A 304 -0.32 7.37 -5.99
N ALA A 305 -0.19 7.13 -4.68
CA ALA A 305 -1.07 6.23 -3.95
C ALA A 305 -2.53 6.70 -4.04
N ARG A 306 -2.80 8.00 -3.90
CA ARG A 306 -4.15 8.57 -4.06
C ARG A 306 -4.63 8.45 -5.51
N GLY A 307 -3.86 8.98 -6.46
CA GLY A 307 -4.22 9.03 -7.88
C GLY A 307 -4.52 7.66 -8.49
N LEU A 308 -3.66 6.66 -8.27
CA LEU A 308 -3.86 5.31 -8.80
C LEU A 308 -5.08 4.61 -8.17
N THR A 309 -5.25 4.79 -6.87
CA THR A 309 -6.29 4.10 -6.10
C THR A 309 -7.68 4.66 -6.39
N VAL A 310 -7.77 5.93 -6.75
CA VAL A 310 -9.03 6.52 -7.19
C VAL A 310 -9.58 5.80 -8.45
N ALA A 311 -8.72 5.39 -9.39
CA ALA A 311 -9.16 4.67 -10.59
C ALA A 311 -9.33 3.15 -10.37
N CYS A 312 -8.44 2.54 -9.60
CA CYS A 312 -8.51 1.12 -9.27
C CYS A 312 -7.89 0.88 -7.89
N PRO A 313 -8.68 0.79 -6.81
CA PRO A 313 -8.17 0.79 -5.44
C PRO A 313 -7.73 -0.61 -5.02
N PRO A 314 -6.42 -0.92 -5.03
CA PRO A 314 -5.94 -2.21 -4.56
C PRO A 314 -6.24 -2.36 -3.06
N ARG A 315 -6.29 -3.60 -2.56
CA ARG A 315 -6.26 -3.80 -1.11
C ARG A 315 -4.86 -3.43 -0.61
N ALA A 316 -4.76 -2.88 0.60
CA ALA A 316 -3.46 -2.56 1.20
C ALA A 316 -2.49 -3.76 1.24
N ARG A 317 -3.02 -4.99 1.34
CA ARG A 317 -2.22 -6.22 1.24
C ARG A 317 -1.70 -6.45 -0.18
N ASP A 318 -2.54 -6.25 -1.19
CA ASP A 318 -2.15 -6.43 -2.60
C ASP A 318 -1.02 -5.46 -2.97
N VAL A 319 -1.04 -4.24 -2.43
CA VAL A 319 0.03 -3.25 -2.64
C VAL A 319 1.41 -3.74 -2.23
N VAL A 320 1.49 -4.50 -1.13
CA VAL A 320 2.77 -5.00 -0.62
C VAL A 320 3.12 -6.35 -1.24
N ASP A 321 2.13 -7.22 -1.46
CA ASP A 321 2.36 -8.62 -1.79
C ASP A 321 2.25 -8.93 -3.29
N ARG A 322 1.70 -8.01 -4.10
CA ARG A 322 1.31 -8.28 -5.50
C ARG A 322 1.67 -7.18 -6.49
N MET A 323 2.06 -5.98 -6.06
CA MET A 323 2.27 -4.85 -6.96
C MET A 323 3.76 -4.56 -7.15
N PHE A 324 4.37 -5.31 -8.07
CA PHE A 324 5.75 -5.14 -8.49
C PHE A 324 5.80 -4.78 -9.98
N TRP A 325 6.82 -4.04 -10.39
CA TRP A 325 7.03 -3.79 -11.82
C TRP A 325 7.36 -5.10 -12.53
N GLY A 326 6.65 -5.39 -13.62
CA GLY A 326 6.78 -6.66 -14.35
C GLY A 326 6.07 -7.85 -13.70
N ASP A 327 5.49 -7.67 -12.51
CA ASP A 327 4.72 -8.69 -11.80
C ASP A 327 3.59 -8.03 -11.00
N GLY A 328 2.41 -8.02 -11.61
CA GLY A 328 1.23 -7.32 -11.10
C GLY A 328 1.03 -5.92 -11.66
N VAL A 329 2.11 -5.22 -12.04
CA VAL A 329 2.06 -3.93 -12.73
C VAL A 329 2.87 -3.98 -14.02
N PHE A 330 2.21 -3.73 -15.15
CA PHE A 330 2.79 -3.88 -16.49
C PHE A 330 2.67 -2.58 -17.27
N TYR A 331 3.71 -2.26 -18.05
CA TYR A 331 3.62 -1.22 -19.09
C TYR A 331 3.29 -1.88 -20.42
N ARG A 332 2.33 -1.30 -21.15
CA ARG A 332 1.86 -1.72 -22.46
C ARG A 332 2.33 -0.72 -23.52
N PRO A 333 3.37 -1.05 -24.30
CA PRO A 333 3.92 -0.13 -25.31
C PRO A 333 2.93 0.21 -26.42
N ASP A 334 2.06 -0.73 -26.78
CA ASP A 334 1.03 -0.62 -27.81
C ASP A 334 -0.02 0.45 -27.50
N THR A 335 -0.43 0.56 -26.24
CA THR A 335 -1.41 1.56 -25.79
C THR A 335 -0.76 2.74 -25.07
N ASN A 336 0.58 2.74 -24.93
CA ASN A 336 1.33 3.66 -24.08
C ASN A 336 0.68 3.84 -22.70
N SER A 337 0.34 2.74 -22.03
CA SER A 337 -0.33 2.81 -20.74
C SER A 337 0.12 1.73 -19.76
N TYR A 338 -0.12 1.96 -18.48
CA TYR A 338 0.14 0.95 -17.45
C TYR A 338 -1.12 0.13 -17.17
N ALA A 339 -0.94 -1.07 -16.64
CA ALA A 339 -2.03 -1.95 -16.26
C ALA A 339 -1.73 -2.68 -14.95
N PHE A 340 -2.76 -2.91 -14.16
CA PHE A 340 -2.74 -3.90 -13.09
C PHE A 340 -3.18 -5.25 -13.63
N ASN A 341 -2.40 -6.29 -13.37
CA ASN A 341 -2.73 -7.67 -13.73
C ASN A 341 -2.21 -8.64 -12.68
N TYR A 342 -3.01 -8.95 -11.65
CA TYR A 342 -2.62 -9.85 -10.56
C TYR A 342 -3.82 -10.57 -9.92
N LEU A 343 -3.54 -11.61 -9.13
CA LEU A 343 -4.54 -12.28 -8.30
C LEU A 343 -4.73 -11.55 -6.96
N GLN A 344 -5.92 -11.03 -6.72
CA GLN A 344 -6.26 -10.32 -5.49
C GLN A 344 -6.18 -11.24 -4.27
N SER A 345 -5.62 -10.76 -3.15
CA SER A 345 -5.43 -11.54 -1.91
C SER A 345 -6.73 -12.13 -1.31
N LYS A 346 -7.90 -11.55 -1.62
CA LYS A 346 -9.22 -12.08 -1.22
C LYS A 346 -10.30 -11.49 -2.14
N PRO A 347 -11.10 -12.26 -2.89
CA PRO A 347 -11.26 -13.71 -2.86
C PRO A 347 -10.39 -14.49 -3.89
N GLY A 348 -9.14 -14.10 -4.15
CA GLY A 348 -8.29 -14.84 -5.11
C GLY A 348 -8.65 -14.60 -6.57
N LYS A 349 -9.46 -13.57 -6.86
CA LYS A 349 -9.91 -13.25 -8.22
C LYS A 349 -8.82 -12.55 -9.03
N PRO A 350 -8.72 -12.80 -10.34
CA PRO A 350 -7.89 -11.99 -11.21
C PRO A 350 -8.43 -10.57 -11.26
N LEU A 351 -7.54 -9.59 -11.12
CA LEU A 351 -7.77 -8.19 -11.42
C LEU A 351 -6.95 -7.87 -12.66
N ALA A 352 -7.63 -7.47 -13.74
CA ALA A 352 -7.01 -6.98 -14.96
C ALA A 352 -7.61 -5.62 -15.32
N VAL A 353 -6.86 -4.55 -15.09
CA VAL A 353 -7.30 -3.17 -15.35
C VAL A 353 -6.20 -2.45 -16.12
N ALA A 354 -6.53 -1.98 -17.33
CA ALA A 354 -5.67 -1.09 -18.10
C ALA A 354 -6.01 0.37 -17.75
N PHE A 355 -5.02 1.15 -17.38
CA PHE A 355 -5.20 2.58 -17.10
C PHE A 355 -5.21 3.39 -18.40
N GLN A 356 -5.89 4.54 -18.35
CA GLN A 356 -5.76 5.55 -19.40
C GLN A 356 -4.36 6.18 -19.37
N PRO A 357 -3.79 6.61 -20.52
CA PRO A 357 -2.48 7.26 -20.58
C PRO A 357 -2.36 8.49 -19.67
N SER A 358 -3.47 9.17 -19.36
CA SER A 358 -3.53 10.30 -18.42
C SER A 358 -3.07 9.96 -17.00
N PHE A 359 -3.04 8.68 -16.61
CA PHE A 359 -2.53 8.18 -15.33
C PHE A 359 -1.03 7.87 -15.35
N ASN A 360 -0.38 7.88 -16.53
CA ASN A 360 1.05 7.61 -16.64
C ASN A 360 1.89 8.57 -15.80
N ILE A 361 1.40 9.78 -15.53
CA ILE A 361 2.10 10.74 -14.66
C ILE A 361 2.42 10.16 -13.28
N PHE A 362 1.54 9.33 -12.70
CA PHE A 362 1.75 8.74 -11.38
C PHE A 362 2.74 7.59 -11.45
N PHE A 363 2.58 6.69 -12.43
CA PHE A 363 3.50 5.57 -12.63
C PHE A 363 4.91 6.04 -12.99
N ASN A 364 5.02 7.00 -13.90
CA ASN A 364 6.30 7.58 -14.31
C ASN A 364 6.96 8.31 -13.15
N ALA A 365 6.20 9.03 -12.32
CA ALA A 365 6.75 9.64 -11.12
C ALA A 365 7.30 8.58 -10.14
N LEU A 366 6.57 7.50 -9.88
CA LEU A 366 7.05 6.40 -9.02
C LEU A 366 8.34 5.76 -9.57
N LEU A 367 8.47 5.65 -10.89
CA LEU A 367 9.68 5.11 -11.53
C LEU A 367 10.86 6.08 -11.48
N LEU A 368 10.65 7.31 -11.95
CA LEU A 368 11.69 8.33 -12.15
C LEU A 368 12.23 8.87 -10.83
N GLY A 369 11.37 9.11 -9.84
CA GLY A 369 11.78 9.86 -8.66
C GLY A 369 12.24 11.27 -9.06
N ASP A 370 13.49 11.60 -8.75
CA ASP A 370 14.16 12.86 -9.13
C ASP A 370 15.02 12.73 -10.40
N ASN A 371 14.96 11.59 -11.09
CA ASN A 371 15.65 11.41 -12.37
C ASN A 371 14.92 12.13 -13.51
N ASP A 372 15.69 12.50 -14.53
CA ASP A 372 15.15 13.15 -15.72
C ASP A 372 14.31 12.19 -16.59
N PRO A 373 13.18 12.65 -17.16
CA PRO A 373 12.30 11.84 -18.00
C PRO A 373 12.97 11.13 -19.18
N ARG A 374 14.11 11.63 -19.70
CA ARG A 374 14.83 10.98 -20.81
C ARG A 374 15.34 9.57 -20.48
N TYR A 375 15.46 9.25 -19.19
CA TYR A 375 15.87 7.92 -18.70
C TYR A 375 14.69 7.03 -18.29
N LEU A 376 13.44 7.47 -18.51
CA LEU A 376 12.25 6.74 -18.08
C LEU A 376 12.22 5.30 -18.60
N ALA A 377 12.57 5.09 -19.87
CA ALA A 377 12.54 3.76 -20.48
C ALA A 377 13.49 2.79 -19.77
N GLN A 378 14.74 3.21 -19.54
CA GLN A 378 15.77 2.37 -18.93
C GLN A 378 15.48 2.14 -17.44
N ILE A 379 15.00 3.16 -16.73
CA ILE A 379 14.59 3.03 -15.33
C ILE A 379 13.39 2.09 -15.20
N ARG A 380 12.46 2.13 -16.17
CA ARG A 380 11.33 1.19 -16.23
C ARG A 380 11.82 -0.24 -16.45
N ASP A 381 12.68 -0.45 -17.45
CA ASP A 381 13.21 -1.78 -17.78
C ASP A 381 13.99 -2.38 -16.62
N GLN A 382 14.82 -1.57 -15.96
CA GLN A 382 15.53 -1.94 -14.74
C GLN A 382 14.53 -2.30 -13.63
N ALA A 383 13.53 -1.46 -13.36
CA ALA A 383 12.54 -1.74 -12.31
C ALA A 383 11.77 -3.06 -12.56
N ILE A 384 11.45 -3.36 -13.82
CA ILE A 384 10.81 -4.61 -14.26
C ILE A 384 11.76 -5.79 -14.03
N ALA A 385 13.01 -5.70 -14.50
CA ALA A 385 14.01 -6.75 -14.33
C ALA A 385 14.28 -7.07 -12.85
N GLN A 386 14.23 -6.04 -11.99
CA GLN A 386 14.42 -6.15 -10.55
C GLN A 386 13.18 -6.62 -9.79
N ARG A 387 12.01 -6.74 -10.46
CA ARG A 387 10.70 -6.92 -9.81
C ARG A 387 10.51 -5.93 -8.65
N ARG A 388 10.87 -4.68 -8.88
CA ARG A 388 10.88 -3.65 -7.84
C ARG A 388 9.44 -3.38 -7.36
N PRO A 389 9.16 -3.30 -6.05
CA PRO A 389 7.84 -2.87 -5.56
C PRO A 389 7.50 -1.48 -6.10
N ILE A 390 6.22 -1.23 -6.42
CA ILE A 390 5.85 0.07 -7.00
C ILE A 390 5.90 1.23 -6.00
N PHE A 391 5.76 0.96 -4.70
CA PHE A 391 5.89 1.95 -3.64
C PHE A 391 7.12 1.66 -2.79
N MET A 392 8.18 2.41 -3.06
CA MET A 392 9.46 2.36 -2.36
C MET A 392 9.63 3.61 -1.52
N ARG A 393 10.13 3.48 -0.30
CA ARG A 393 10.52 4.59 0.58
C ARG A 393 11.78 5.29 0.04
N TYR A 394 12.08 6.45 0.60
CA TYR A 394 13.22 7.27 0.17
C TYR A 394 14.51 6.46 0.24
N GLU A 395 14.77 5.78 1.36
CA GLU A 395 15.97 4.97 1.55
C GLU A 395 16.05 3.69 0.68
N GLY A 396 15.01 3.39 -0.11
CA GLY A 396 15.00 2.22 -1.00
C GLY A 396 14.37 0.94 -0.39
N GLU A 397 13.70 1.04 0.75
CA GLU A 397 12.90 -0.05 1.31
C GLU A 397 11.46 -0.05 0.78
N PRO A 398 10.78 -1.21 0.67
CA PRO A 398 9.35 -1.23 0.39
C PRO A 398 8.54 -0.52 1.49
N VAL A 399 7.40 0.07 1.13
CA VAL A 399 6.46 0.63 2.13
C VAL A 399 5.85 -0.48 2.99
N ALA A 400 5.64 -0.22 4.28
CA ALA A 400 4.96 -1.17 5.16
C ALA A 400 3.46 -1.31 4.84
N TYR A 401 2.86 -2.45 5.17
CA TYR A 401 1.43 -2.75 4.99
C TYR A 401 0.49 -1.61 5.43
N GLY A 402 0.73 -1.02 6.61
CA GLY A 402 -0.12 0.05 7.13
C GLY A 402 0.08 1.40 6.46
N TRP A 403 1.14 1.59 5.67
CA TRP A 403 1.47 2.88 5.04
C TRP A 403 0.40 3.30 4.03
N PHE A 404 -0.03 2.36 3.18
CA PHE A 404 -0.98 2.65 2.12
C PHE A 404 -2.34 3.11 2.66
N GLY A 405 -2.81 2.50 3.76
CA GLY A 405 -4.02 2.94 4.46
C GLY A 405 -3.90 4.33 5.07
N ARG A 406 -2.73 4.70 5.60
CA ARG A 406 -2.47 6.02 6.20
C ARG A 406 -2.35 7.13 5.15
N ALA A 407 -1.82 6.83 3.96
CA ALA A 407 -1.76 7.79 2.86
C ALA A 407 -3.16 8.34 2.49
N TRP A 408 -4.20 7.54 2.71
CA TRP A 408 -5.60 7.90 2.57
C TRP A 408 -6.19 8.60 3.80
N ASP A 409 -5.79 8.21 5.00
CA ASP A 409 -6.28 8.82 6.24
C ASP A 409 -6.03 10.33 6.26
N GLU A 410 -4.84 10.75 5.82
CA GLU A 410 -4.49 12.16 5.65
C GLU A 410 -5.28 12.89 4.55
N ALA A 411 -5.87 12.15 3.59
CA ALA A 411 -6.54 12.73 2.42
C ALA A 411 -8.05 12.87 2.60
N ILE A 412 -8.67 11.88 3.23
CA ILE A 412 -10.14 11.75 3.33
C ILE A 412 -10.61 11.49 4.77
N GLY A 413 -9.72 11.62 5.76
CA GLY A 413 -10.04 11.33 7.17
C GLY A 413 -10.33 9.85 7.46
N SER A 414 -9.94 8.93 6.56
CA SER A 414 -10.17 7.50 6.74
C SER A 414 -9.24 6.60 5.93
N SER A 415 -9.24 5.31 6.27
CA SER A 415 -8.42 4.29 5.60
C SER A 415 -8.81 4.04 4.13
N SER A 416 -7.92 3.38 3.38
CA SER A 416 -8.17 2.88 2.00
C SER A 416 -9.48 2.08 1.81
N HIS A 417 -10.09 1.56 2.88
CA HIS A 417 -11.42 0.95 2.80
C HIS A 417 -12.54 1.95 2.48
N LEU A 418 -12.44 3.21 2.94
CA LEU A 418 -13.39 4.26 2.59
C LEU A 418 -13.24 4.64 1.11
N ALA A 419 -12.02 4.76 0.59
CA ALA A 419 -11.77 5.01 -0.83
C ALA A 419 -12.44 3.97 -1.75
N ARG A 420 -12.36 2.68 -1.36
CA ARG A 420 -13.06 1.59 -2.05
C ARG A 420 -14.59 1.70 -1.99
N THR A 421 -15.12 2.26 -0.90
CA THR A 421 -16.56 2.49 -0.74
C THR A 421 -17.00 3.67 -1.61
N LEU A 422 -16.27 4.79 -1.56
CA LEU A 422 -16.49 5.96 -2.40
C LEU A 422 -16.45 5.63 -3.89
N LEU A 423 -15.52 4.75 -4.31
CA LEU A 423 -15.48 4.28 -5.69
C LEU A 423 -16.72 3.48 -6.06
N GLN A 424 -17.14 2.53 -5.21
CA GLN A 424 -18.35 1.75 -5.52
C GLN A 424 -19.57 2.66 -5.65
N THR A 425 -19.73 3.64 -4.76
CA THR A 425 -20.84 4.61 -4.80
C THR A 425 -20.76 5.46 -6.06
N PHE A 426 -19.61 6.11 -6.31
CA PHE A 426 -19.42 6.95 -7.48
C PHE A 426 -19.66 6.20 -8.79
N LEU A 427 -19.16 4.97 -8.91
CA LEU A 427 -19.38 4.16 -10.10
C LEU A 427 -20.82 3.66 -10.21
N ALA A 428 -21.50 3.40 -9.10
CA ALA A 428 -22.93 3.07 -9.14
C ALA A 428 -23.76 4.24 -9.68
N ASP A 429 -23.37 5.49 -9.39
CA ASP A 429 -24.03 6.69 -9.90
C ASP A 429 -23.85 6.88 -11.42
N LEU A 430 -22.88 6.20 -12.04
CA LEU A 430 -22.70 6.13 -13.50
C LEU A 430 -23.62 5.08 -14.16
N GLY A 431 -24.55 4.50 -13.39
CA GLY A 431 -25.49 3.49 -13.87
C GLY A 431 -24.94 2.06 -13.77
N GLU A 432 -25.65 1.13 -14.42
CA GLU A 432 -25.37 -0.31 -14.33
C GLU A 432 -23.95 -0.68 -14.80
N GLU A 433 -23.46 0.01 -15.83
CA GLU A 433 -22.11 -0.20 -16.37
C GLU A 433 -21.01 0.14 -15.33
N GLY A 434 -21.15 1.26 -14.63
CA GLY A 434 -20.21 1.66 -13.59
C GLY A 434 -20.32 0.75 -12.36
N PHE A 435 -21.54 0.39 -11.94
CA PHE A 435 -21.75 -0.54 -10.82
C PHE A 435 -21.01 -1.87 -11.04
N ASP A 436 -21.06 -2.41 -12.26
CA ASP A 436 -20.36 -3.64 -12.66
C ASP A 436 -18.84 -3.47 -12.69
N TYR A 437 -18.33 -2.35 -13.22
CA TYR A 437 -16.90 -2.05 -13.17
C TYR A 437 -16.39 -1.99 -11.72
N GLY A 438 -17.10 -1.26 -10.85
CA GLY A 438 -16.73 -1.15 -9.43
C GLY A 438 -16.70 -2.51 -8.74
N ARG A 439 -17.69 -3.35 -9.02
CA ARG A 439 -17.77 -4.70 -8.48
C ARG A 439 -16.58 -5.57 -8.90
N ASN A 440 -16.17 -5.50 -10.16
CA ASN A 440 -15.02 -6.25 -10.69
C ASN A 440 -13.68 -5.69 -10.18
N ALA A 441 -13.46 -4.39 -10.25
CA ALA A 441 -12.25 -3.72 -9.75
C ALA A 441 -12.05 -3.98 -8.24
N LEU A 442 -13.14 -4.00 -7.47
CA LEU A 442 -13.10 -4.29 -6.03
C LEU A 442 -13.07 -5.80 -5.71
N GLY A 443 -13.35 -6.67 -6.67
CA GLY A 443 -13.43 -8.11 -6.45
C GLY A 443 -14.52 -8.53 -5.46
N HIS A 444 -15.65 -7.81 -5.45
CA HIS A 444 -16.80 -8.18 -4.62
C HIS A 444 -17.49 -9.46 -5.16
N GLY A 445 -18.14 -10.23 -4.28
CA GLY A 445 -18.89 -11.44 -4.64
C GLY A 445 -20.19 -11.10 -5.37
N SER A 446 -20.64 -11.98 -6.27
CA SER A 446 -21.86 -11.79 -7.06
C SER A 446 -23.13 -11.85 -6.20
N GLY A 447 -24.01 -10.86 -6.35
CA GLY A 447 -25.46 -11.15 -6.32
C GLY A 447 -25.75 -12.05 -7.52
N ARG A 448 -26.24 -13.27 -7.26
CA ARG A 448 -26.53 -14.28 -8.29
C ARG A 448 -27.51 -13.69 -9.33
N TYR A 449 -27.29 -14.01 -10.61
CA TYR A 449 -28.24 -14.03 -11.74
C TYR A 449 -27.92 -13.21 -13.01
N PHE A 450 -27.25 -12.05 -12.97
CA PHE A 450 -26.99 -11.27 -14.20
C PHE A 450 -25.62 -11.52 -14.87
N ASP A 451 -24.58 -11.86 -14.11
CA ASP A 451 -23.22 -12.06 -14.62
C ASP A 451 -23.06 -13.13 -15.70
N LYS A 452 -23.93 -14.14 -15.70
CA LYS A 452 -23.83 -15.33 -16.54
C LYS A 452 -24.07 -15.01 -18.03
N TYR A 453 -24.68 -13.86 -18.34
CA TYR A 453 -25.12 -13.52 -19.70
C TYR A 453 -24.34 -12.37 -20.35
N ARG A 454 -23.36 -11.76 -19.66
CA ARG A 454 -22.43 -10.80 -20.28
C ARG A 454 -21.12 -11.52 -20.63
N ASP A 455 -20.71 -11.41 -21.89
CA ASP A 455 -19.39 -11.85 -22.32
C ASP A 455 -18.28 -10.94 -21.75
N GLU A 456 -17.04 -11.41 -21.84
CA GLU A 456 -15.87 -10.71 -21.30
C GLU A 456 -15.58 -9.38 -22.03
N HIS A 457 -15.96 -9.28 -23.31
CA HIS A 457 -15.74 -8.09 -24.12
C HIS A 457 -16.67 -6.94 -23.71
N ALA A 458 -17.93 -7.24 -23.40
CA ALA A 458 -18.91 -6.27 -22.89
C ALA A 458 -18.49 -5.73 -21.52
N ARG A 459 -17.91 -6.58 -20.66
CA ARG A 459 -17.38 -6.16 -19.35
C ARG A 459 -16.17 -5.22 -19.51
N GLN A 460 -15.25 -5.54 -20.42
CA GLN A 460 -14.10 -4.68 -20.72
C GLN A 460 -14.53 -3.34 -21.31
N THR A 461 -15.50 -3.33 -22.23
CA THR A 461 -16.02 -2.11 -22.85
C THR A 461 -16.68 -1.19 -21.81
N SER A 462 -17.53 -1.73 -20.92
CA SER A 462 -18.13 -0.94 -19.83
C SER A 462 -17.08 -0.40 -18.85
N ALA A 463 -16.04 -1.20 -18.55
CA ALA A 463 -14.92 -0.75 -17.71
C ALA A 463 -14.16 0.43 -18.32
N CYS A 464 -13.87 0.38 -19.63
CA CYS A 464 -13.24 1.48 -20.35
C CYS A 464 -14.09 2.75 -20.29
N ARG A 465 -15.40 2.66 -20.59
CA ARG A 465 -16.32 3.81 -20.54
C ARG A 465 -16.40 4.47 -19.17
N ALA A 466 -16.46 3.67 -18.10
CA ALA A 466 -16.48 4.19 -16.73
C ALA A 466 -15.16 4.89 -16.36
N LEU A 467 -14.02 4.34 -16.80
CA LEU A 467 -12.70 4.94 -16.60
C LEU A 467 -12.53 6.24 -17.40
N ASP A 468 -13.06 6.30 -18.62
CA ASP A 468 -13.05 7.49 -19.48
C ASP A 468 -13.88 8.61 -18.87
N ALA A 469 -15.14 8.33 -18.53
CA ALA A 469 -16.01 9.30 -17.87
C ALA A 469 -15.42 9.82 -16.55
N PHE A 470 -14.74 8.95 -15.80
CA PHE A 470 -14.03 9.33 -14.59
C PHE A 470 -12.84 10.26 -14.87
N SER A 471 -12.00 9.91 -15.85
CA SER A 471 -10.82 10.69 -16.22
C SER A 471 -11.22 12.06 -16.79
N ASP A 472 -12.21 12.11 -17.67
CA ASP A 472 -12.69 13.34 -18.29
C ASP A 472 -13.23 14.31 -17.24
N ARG A 473 -14.06 13.81 -16.32
CA ARG A 473 -14.58 14.63 -15.22
C ARG A 473 -13.46 15.16 -14.32
N ALA A 474 -12.44 14.36 -14.04
CA ALA A 474 -11.29 14.79 -13.24
C ALA A 474 -10.40 15.83 -13.94
N ASN A 475 -10.25 15.73 -15.26
CA ASN A 475 -9.48 16.68 -16.06
C ASN A 475 -10.17 18.04 -16.18
N ASN A 476 -11.50 18.08 -16.05
CA ASN A 476 -12.30 19.30 -16.14
C ASN A 476 -12.36 20.12 -14.84
N PHE A 477 -11.84 19.62 -13.71
CA PHE A 477 -11.64 20.45 -12.53
C PHE A 477 -10.39 21.32 -12.78
N ALA A 478 -10.59 22.56 -13.23
CA ALA A 478 -9.52 23.54 -13.33
C ALA A 478 -8.93 23.84 -11.95
N THR A 479 -7.71 24.39 -11.89
CA THR A 479 -7.08 24.80 -10.64
C THR A 479 -7.94 25.75 -9.80
N ASP A 480 -8.80 26.53 -10.45
CA ASP A 480 -9.68 27.52 -9.81
C ASP A 480 -11.00 26.89 -9.29
N ASP A 481 -11.45 25.76 -9.85
CA ASP A 481 -12.71 25.08 -9.45
C ASP A 481 -12.58 24.26 -8.14
N ILE A 482 -11.35 24.06 -7.64
CA ILE A 482 -11.10 23.23 -6.46
C ILE A 482 -11.20 24.05 -5.17
N GLU A 483 -10.99 25.37 -5.23
CA GLU A 483 -11.13 26.27 -4.08
C GLU A 483 -12.59 26.37 -3.61
N ASP A 484 -13.55 26.33 -4.55
CA ASP A 484 -14.99 26.38 -4.26
C ASP A 484 -15.57 25.07 -3.67
N LEU A 485 -14.76 24.00 -3.58
CA LEU A 485 -15.14 22.67 -3.08
C LEU A 485 -14.41 22.24 -1.80
N LEU A 486 -13.62 23.14 -1.21
CA LEU A 486 -12.97 23.00 0.10
C LEU A 486 -13.72 23.82 1.16
#